data_AF-A0A2H0VGE2-F1
#
_entry.id   AF-A0A2H0VGE2-F1
#
_cell.length_a   1.000
_cell.length_b   1.000
_cell.length_c   1.000
_cell.angle_alpha   90.00
_cell.angle_beta   90.00
_cell.angle_gamma   90.00
#
_symmetry.space_group_name_H-M   'P 1'
#
loop_
_entity.id
_entity.type
_entity.pdbx_description
1 polymer ?
#
loop_
_entity_poly.entity_id
_entity_poly.type
_entity_poly.pdbx_seq_one_letter_code
_entity_poly.pdbx_strand_id
1 'polypeptide(L)' 'MENETFWTLATDLAHWEFELFLIILFDFVIGILLWPRLKKIFKHHKNDDDKILQLERKIEDLYKKLG' A
#
# COMPACT_ATOMS: atom_id res chain seq x y z
N MET A 1 -23.87 39.03 6.12
CA MET A 1 -22.67 38.17 6.04
C MET A 1 -22.29 37.87 7.47
N GLU A 2 -22.57 36.65 7.92
CA GLU A 2 -22.01 36.18 9.19
C GLU A 2 -20.51 36.00 8.95
N ASN A 3 -19.70 36.69 9.76
CA ASN A 3 -18.26 36.56 9.66
C ASN A 3 -17.88 35.27 10.38
N GLU A 4 -17.73 34.18 9.63
CA GLU A 4 -17.18 32.94 10.18
C GLU A 4 -15.77 33.23 10.69
N THR A 5 -15.58 33.10 11.99
CA THR A 5 -14.26 33.26 12.61
C THR A 5 -13.58 31.91 12.68
N PHE A 6 -12.25 31.91 12.73
CA PHE A 6 -11.44 30.70 12.90
C PHE A 6 -11.96 29.81 14.05
N TRP A 7 -12.42 30.43 15.14
CA TRP A 7 -13.00 29.73 16.28
C TRP A 7 -14.33 29.06 15.97
N THR A 8 -15.19 29.69 15.17
CA THR A 8 -16.46 29.11 14.73
C THR A 8 -16.22 27.83 13.95
N LEU A 9 -15.30 27.86 12.98
CA LEU A 9 -14.89 26.71 12.18
C LEU A 9 -14.23 25.61 13.05
N ALA A 10 -13.36 26.00 13.98
CA ALA A 10 -12.67 25.06 14.86
C ALA A 10 -13.61 24.31 15.82
N THR A 11 -14.76 24.89 16.17
CA THR A 11 -15.76 24.27 17.06
C THR A 11 -16.95 23.66 16.32
N ASP A 12 -17.06 23.88 15.01
CA ASP A 12 -18.17 23.36 14.22
C ASP A 12 -17.95 21.87 13.90
N LEU A 13 -18.81 21.04 14.47
CA LEU A 13 -18.77 19.59 14.28
C LEU A 13 -19.01 19.21 12.82
N ALA A 14 -19.91 19.90 12.12
CA ALA A 14 -20.23 19.59 10.73
C ALA A 14 -19.02 19.87 9.81
N HIS A 15 -18.26 20.92 10.12
CA HIS A 15 -17.03 21.24 9.42
C HIS A 15 -15.99 20.12 9.59
N TRP A 16 -15.73 19.67 10.83
CA TRP A 16 -14.81 18.56 11.10
C TRP A 16 -15.23 17.25 10.43
N GLU A 17 -16.51 16.90 10.46
CA GLU A 17 -17.02 15.69 9.80
C GLU A 17 -16.76 15.72 8.29
N PHE A 18 -16.96 16.87 7.66
CA PHE A 18 -16.68 17.06 6.24
C PHE A 18 -15.18 17.00 5.93
N GLU A 19 -14.34 17.64 6.74
CA GLU A 19 -12.88 17.60 6.55
C GLU A 19 -12.34 16.17 6.69
N LEU A 20 -12.77 15.42 7.70
CA LEU A 20 -12.39 14.02 7.89
C LEU A 20 -12.87 13.14 6.74
N PHE A 21 -14.10 13.37 6.25
CA PHE A 21 -14.61 12.67 5.07
C PHE A 21 -13.72 12.93 3.84
N LEU A 22 -13.34 14.18 3.59
CA LEU A 22 -12.47 14.53 2.47
C LEU A 22 -11.08 13.91 2.59
N ILE A 23 -10.50 13.89 3.79
CA ILE A 23 -9.20 13.26 4.04
C ILE A 23 -9.27 11.76 3.70
N ILE A 24 -10.27 11.05 4.22
CA ILE A 24 -10.45 9.62 3.97
C ILE A 24 -10.69 9.36 2.47
N LEU A 25 -11.54 10.17 1.84
CA LEU A 25 -11.84 10.03 0.41
C LEU A 25 -10.57 10.23 -0.42
N PHE A 26 -9.77 11.24 -0.10
CA PHE A 26 -8.53 11.54 -0.82
C PHE A 26 -7.48 10.44 -0.62
N ASP A 27 -7.29 9.97 0.62
CA ASP A 27 -6.38 8.86 0.93
C ASP A 27 -6.79 7.57 0.22
N PHE A 28 -8.09 7.30 0.12
CA PHE A 28 -8.61 6.15 -0.62
C PHE A 28 -8.33 6.26 -2.11
N VAL A 29 -8.57 7.44 -2.71
CA VAL A 29 -8.28 7.70 -4.14
C VAL A 29 -6.79 7.57 -4.43
N ILE A 30 -5.92 8.15 -3.58
CA ILE A 30 -4.46 7.99 -3.69
C ILE A 30 -4.06 6.53 -3.53
N GLY A 31 -4.62 5.83 -2.55
CA GLY A 31 -4.36 4.42 -2.29
C GLY A 31 -4.67 3.55 -3.51
N ILE A 32 -5.82 3.76 -4.15
CA ILE A 32 -6.20 3.07 -5.40
C ILE A 32 -5.24 3.40 -6.53
N LEU A 33 -4.86 4.67 -6.69
CA LEU A 33 -3.96 5.09 -7.75
C LEU A 33 -2.55 4.49 -7.59
N LEU A 34 -2.08 4.33 -6.35
CA LEU A 34 -0.78 3.73 -6.02
C LEU A 34 -0.83 2.19 -5.95
N TRP A 35 -1.99 1.60 -5.74
CA TRP A 35 -2.20 0.14 -5.64
C TRP A 35 -1.52 -0.70 -6.73
N PRO A 36 -1.63 -0.39 -8.05
CA PRO A 36 -0.99 -1.20 -9.08
C PRO A 36 0.55 -1.20 -8.97
N ARG A 37 1.15 -0.09 -8.52
CA ARG A 37 2.60 0.00 -8.33
C ARG A 37 3.05 -0.81 -7.12
N LEU A 38 2.33 -0.69 -6.00
CA LEU A 38 2.60 -1.50 -4.80
C LEU A 38 2.45 -2.99 -5.12
N LYS A 39 1.37 -3.39 -5.80
CA LYS A 39 1.14 -4.78 -6.22
C LYS A 39 2.28 -5.34 -7.09
N LYS A 40 2.88 -4.51 -7.95
CA LYS A 40 4.02 -4.91 -8.79
C LYS A 40 5.27 -5.20 -7.94
N ILE A 41 5.54 -4.41 -6.91
CA ILE A 41 6.66 -4.60 -5.99
C ILE A 41 6.48 -5.89 -5.19
N PHE A 42 5.30 -6.09 -4.59
CA PHE A 42 5.00 -7.34 -3.86
C PHE A 42 5.07 -8.58 -4.75
N LYS A 43 4.66 -8.48 -6.02
CA LYS A 43 4.77 -9.61 -6.98
C LYS A 43 6.23 -9.94 -7.32
N HIS A 44 7.12 -8.95 -7.37
CA HIS A 44 8.53 -9.20 -7.70
C HIS A 44 9.20 -10.06 -6.63
N HIS A 45 8.98 -9.74 -5.35
CA HIS A 45 9.56 -10.51 -4.25
C HIS A 45 9.14 -11.99 -4.27
N LYS A 46 7.86 -12.27 -4.54
CA LYS A 46 7.37 -13.65 -4.61
C LYS A 46 8.03 -14.47 -5.73
N ASN A 47 8.34 -13.85 -6.87
CA ASN A 47 8.95 -14.55 -8.00
C ASN A 47 10.44 -14.81 -7.80
N ASP A 48 11.11 -14.03 -6.96
CA ASP A 48 12.51 -14.24 -6.64
C ASP A 48 12.68 -15.38 -5.62
N ASP A 49 11.79 -15.48 -4.64
CA ASP A 49 11.76 -16.59 -3.67
C ASP A 49 11.56 -17.96 -4.37
N ASP A 50 10.62 -18.04 -5.31
CA ASP A 50 10.36 -19.27 -6.07
C ASP A 50 11.57 -19.71 -6.92
N LYS A 51 12.33 -18.75 -7.46
CA LYS A 51 13.55 -19.04 -8.25
C LYS A 51 14.69 -19.53 -7.37
N ILE A 52 14.85 -18.96 -6.18
CA ILE A 52 15.87 -19.39 -5.21
C ILE A 52 15.61 -20.84 -4.80
N LEU A 53 14.37 -21.17 -4.44
CA LEU A 53 13.95 -22.54 -4.11
C LEU A 53 14.20 -23.55 -5.26
N GLN A 54 13.94 -23.14 -6.51
CA GLN A 54 14.23 -23.99 -7.66
C GLN A 54 15.74 -24.21 -7.89
N LEU A 55 16.57 -23.20 -7.63
CA LEU A 55 18.02 -23.32 -7.75
C LEU A 55 18.60 -24.21 -6.66
N GLU A 56 18.13 -24.09 -5.42
CA GLU A 56 18.53 -24.96 -4.30
C GLU A 56 18.23 -26.43 -4.61
N ARG A 57 17.01 -26.74 -5.09
CA ARG A 57 16.63 -28.11 -5.49
C ARG A 57 17.52 -28.67 -6.59
N LYS A 58 17.87 -27.85 -7.59
CA LYS A 58 18.76 -28.28 -8.68
C LYS A 58 20.18 -28.56 -8.18
N ILE A 59 20.68 -27.76 -7.25
CA ILE A 59 21.99 -27.99 -6.62
C ILE A 59 21.97 -29.31 -5.85
N GLU A 60 20.93 -29.56 -5.06
CA GLU A 60 20.76 -30.80 -4.28
C GLU A 60 20.71 -32.04 -5.19
N ASP A 61 19.93 -32.00 -6.27
CA ASP A 61 19.86 -33.07 -7.28
C ASP A 61 21.21 -33.31 -7.97
N LEU A 62 22.00 -32.26 -8.22
CA LEU A 62 23.33 -32.38 -8.82
C LEU A 62 24.33 -33.02 -7.85
N TYR A 63 24.36 -32.58 -6.59
CA TYR A 63 25.19 -33.21 -5.56
C TYR A 63 24.87 -34.69 -5.40
N LYS A 64 23.58 -35.06 -5.41
CA LYS A 64 23.14 -36.45 -5.29
C LYS A 64 23.49 -37.33 -6.50
N LYS A 65 23.71 -36.73 -7.68
CA LYS A 65 24.16 -37.44 -8.89
C LYS A 65 25.68 -37.56 -8.99
N LEU A 66 26.41 -36.71 -8.28
CA LEU A 66 27.88 -36.66 -8.29
C LEU A 66 28.53 -37.48 -7.16
N GLY A 67 27.81 -37.71 -6.05
CA GLY A 67 28.19 -38.66 -4.99
C GLY A 67 27.63 -40.05 -5.25
#